data_AF-A0A844EPM9-F1
#
_entry.id   AF-A0A844EPM9-F1
#
_cell.length_a   1.000
_cell.length_b   1.000
_cell.length_c   1.000
_cell.angle_alpha   90.00
_cell.angle_beta   90.00
_cell.angle_gamma   90.00
#
_symmetry.space_group_name_H-M   'P 1'
#
loop_
_entity.id
_entity.type
_entity.pdbx_description
1 polymer ?
#
loop_
_entity_poly.entity_id
_entity_poly.type
_entity_poly.pdbx_seq_one_letter_code
_entity_poly.pdbx_strand_id
1 'polypeptide(L)'
;MNDKGLVNFRDIGGIQVPTGTLKPRFFFRSGAISGLNQVQSSFLKEACRIRDIYDFRSTDEVQQAPDTTISGTDYIHLDILSDKTANGASLGAMITSGNQVR
;
A
#
# COMPACT_ATOMS: atom_id res chain seq x y z
N MET A 1 -12.66 2.97 -11.78
CA MET A 1 -12.89 4.09 -10.83
C MET A 1 -11.83 5.15 -11.11
N ASN A 2 -12.17 6.44 -11.08
CA ASN A 2 -11.15 7.50 -11.11
C ASN A 2 -10.49 7.53 -9.74
N ASP A 3 -9.18 7.27 -9.69
CA ASP A 3 -8.34 7.16 -8.49
C ASP A 3 -8.03 8.51 -7.81
N LYS A 4 -8.59 9.61 -8.34
CA LYS A 4 -8.41 10.98 -7.82
C LYS A 4 -6.94 11.41 -7.79
N GLY A 5 -6.11 10.86 -8.68
CA GLY A 5 -4.70 11.17 -8.77
C GLY A 5 -3.86 10.61 -7.61
N LEU A 6 -4.38 9.59 -6.91
CA LEU A 6 -3.61 8.86 -5.90
C LEU A 6 -2.49 8.06 -6.57
N VAL A 7 -1.30 8.11 -5.99
CA VAL A 7 -0.12 7.43 -6.55
C VAL A 7 -0.34 5.92 -6.57
N ASN A 8 -0.30 5.32 -7.76
CA ASN A 8 -0.34 3.88 -7.97
C ASN A 8 -1.55 3.17 -7.32
N PHE A 9 -2.66 3.90 -7.14
CA PHE A 9 -3.83 3.40 -6.44
C PHE A 9 -4.70 2.50 -7.32
N ARG A 10 -5.01 1.29 -6.84
CA ARG A 10 -5.98 0.40 -7.50
C ARG A 10 -6.58 -0.63 -6.55
N ASP A 11 -7.79 -1.04 -6.87
CA ASP A 11 -8.42 -2.26 -6.36
C ASP A 11 -7.66 -3.48 -6.91
N ILE A 12 -7.33 -4.45 -6.06
CA ILE A 12 -6.68 -5.71 -6.46
C ILE A 12 -7.66 -6.89 -6.45
N GLY A 13 -8.96 -6.62 -6.27
CA GLY A 13 -9.99 -7.61 -6.49
C GLY A 13 -10.00 -8.15 -7.93
N GLY A 14 -10.64 -9.30 -8.13
CA GLY A 14 -10.69 -9.99 -9.42
C GLY A 14 -9.45 -10.83 -9.73
N ILE A 15 -8.37 -10.72 -8.95
CA ILE A 15 -7.21 -11.60 -9.09
C ILE A 15 -7.60 -13.03 -8.69
N GLN A 16 -7.36 -13.98 -9.60
CA GLN A 16 -7.52 -15.40 -9.33
C GLN A 16 -6.34 -15.92 -8.51
N VAL A 17 -6.66 -16.62 -7.42
CA VAL A 17 -5.71 -17.34 -6.57
C VAL A 17 -6.15 -18.81 -6.46
N PRO A 18 -5.30 -19.73 -5.96
CA PRO A 18 -5.65 -21.16 -5.90
C PRO A 18 -6.95 -21.46 -5.15
N THR A 19 -7.28 -20.64 -4.16
CA THR A 19 -8.45 -20.81 -3.29
C THR A 19 -9.70 -20.03 -3.74
N GLY A 20 -9.65 -19.32 -4.87
CA GLY A 20 -10.78 -18.54 -5.40
C GLY A 20 -10.36 -17.21 -6.02
N THR A 21 -11.26 -16.24 -6.03
CA THR A 21 -11.01 -14.91 -6.61
C THR A 21 -11.09 -13.85 -5.51
N LEU A 22 -10.15 -12.91 -5.50
CA LEU A 22 -10.19 -11.80 -4.55
C LEU A 22 -11.46 -10.97 -4.76
N LYS A 23 -12.18 -10.70 -3.67
CA LYS A 23 -13.41 -9.90 -3.71
C LYS A 23 -13.09 -8.45 -4.10
N PRO A 24 -13.78 -7.87 -5.11
CA PRO A 24 -13.65 -6.46 -5.43
C PRO A 24 -13.99 -5.55 -4.25
N ARG A 25 -13.35 -4.39 -4.21
CA ARG A 25 -13.59 -3.30 -3.24
C ARG A 25 -13.29 -3.70 -1.80
N PHE A 26 -12.34 -4.60 -1.62
CA PHE A 26 -11.94 -5.11 -0.30
C PHE A 26 -10.45 -4.87 -0.03
N PHE A 27 -9.60 -5.15 -1.03
CA PHE A 27 -8.18 -4.89 -0.95
C PHE A 27 -7.79 -3.84 -2.00
N PHE A 28 -7.12 -2.79 -1.54
CA PHE A 28 -6.57 -1.75 -2.38
C PHE A 28 -5.07 -1.71 -2.17
N ARG A 29 -4.33 -1.29 -3.18
CA ARG A 29 -2.92 -0.91 -3.06
C ARG A 29 -2.72 0.52 -3.50
N SER A 30 -1.70 1.17 -2.95
CA SER A 30 -1.25 2.50 -3.34
C SER A 30 0.26 2.64 -3.13
N GLY A 31 0.83 3.76 -3.57
CA GLY A 31 2.04 4.30 -2.96
C GLY A 31 1.72 4.97 -1.62
N ALA A 32 2.66 5.79 -1.14
CA ALA A 32 2.44 6.64 0.04
C ALA A 32 1.21 7.53 -0.15
N ILE A 33 0.49 7.76 0.95
CA ILE A 33 -0.70 8.62 0.99
C ILE A 33 -0.42 9.86 1.85
N SER A 34 0.81 10.36 1.83
CA SER A 34 1.21 11.63 2.40
C SER A 34 0.67 12.80 1.57
N GLY A 35 0.19 13.86 2.23
CA GLY A 35 -0.19 15.11 1.56
C GLY A 35 -1.48 15.03 0.74
N LEU A 36 -2.38 14.10 1.06
CA LEU A 36 -3.68 14.03 0.38
C LEU A 36 -4.50 15.31 0.58
N ASN A 37 -5.18 15.74 -0.48
CA ASN A 37 -6.20 16.78 -0.38
C ASN A 37 -7.54 16.23 0.11
N GLN A 38 -8.52 17.12 0.34
CA GLN A 38 -9.83 16.75 0.86
C GLN A 38 -10.60 15.79 -0.07
N VAL A 39 -10.49 15.97 -1.40
CA VAL A 39 -11.18 15.11 -2.38
C VAL A 39 -10.64 13.69 -2.34
N GLN A 40 -9.32 13.54 -2.22
CA GLN A 40 -8.66 12.24 -2.10
C GLN A 40 -9.01 11.55 -0.77
N SER A 41 -8.97 12.30 0.33
CA SER A 41 -9.29 11.79 1.67
C SER A 41 -10.75 11.33 1.77
N SER A 42 -11.70 12.13 1.26
CA SER A 42 -13.12 11.75 1.18
C SER A 42 -13.34 10.57 0.25
N PHE A 43 -12.62 10.46 -0.87
CA PHE A 43 -12.72 9.30 -1.74
C PHE A 43 -12.31 8.00 -1.03
N LEU A 44 -11.18 8.01 -0.32
CA LEU A 44 -10.73 6.83 0.45
C LEU A 44 -11.72 6.47 1.57
N LYS A 45 -12.23 7.47 2.30
CA LYS A 45 -13.18 7.25 3.40
C LYS A 45 -14.57 6.81 2.94
N GLU A 46 -15.15 7.49 1.96
CA GLU A 46 -16.59 7.35 1.65
C GLU A 46 -16.81 6.36 0.50
N ALA A 47 -16.00 6.48 -0.56
CA ALA A 47 -16.18 5.67 -1.76
C ALA A 47 -15.46 4.32 -1.66
N CYS A 48 -14.24 4.30 -1.13
CA CYS A 48 -13.49 3.05 -0.90
C CYS A 48 -13.85 2.40 0.45
N ARG A 49 -14.32 3.19 1.43
CA ARG A 49 -14.65 2.70 2.78
C ARG A 49 -13.48 1.98 3.44
N ILE A 50 -12.29 2.56 3.29
CA ILE A 50 -11.09 2.06 3.95
C ILE A 50 -11.31 2.10 5.45
N ARG A 51 -10.99 1.00 6.11
CA ARG A 51 -11.03 0.83 7.57
C ARG A 51 -9.64 0.60 8.14
N ASP A 52 -8.79 -0.14 7.43
CA ASP A 52 -7.45 -0.49 7.88
C ASP A 52 -6.42 -0.02 6.86
N ILE A 53 -5.35 0.60 7.33
CA ILE A 53 -4.20 1.01 6.52
C ILE A 53 -2.98 0.27 7.06
N TYR A 54 -2.36 -0.51 6.18
CA TYR A 54 -1.10 -1.20 6.47
C TYR A 54 0.02 -0.48 5.73
N ASP A 55 0.90 0.21 6.46
CA ASP A 55 2.04 0.92 5.89
C ASP A 55 3.29 0.06 5.99
N PHE A 56 3.80 -0.36 4.83
CA PHE A 56 4.97 -1.22 4.73
C PHE A 56 6.29 -0.46 4.58
N ARG A 57 6.27 0.87 4.62
CA ARG A 57 7.47 1.69 4.47
C ARG A 57 8.39 1.55 5.67
N SER A 58 9.67 1.85 5.46
CA SER A 58 10.60 1.95 6.58
C SER A 58 10.22 3.08 7.53
N THR A 59 10.66 2.97 8.78
CA THR A 59 10.44 4.01 9.79
C THR A 59 10.93 5.38 9.31
N ASP A 60 12.08 5.45 8.63
CA ASP A 60 12.65 6.69 8.10
C ASP A 60 11.75 7.32 7.02
N GLU A 61 11.22 6.51 6.09
CA GLU A 61 10.31 6.98 5.04
C GLU A 61 9.00 7.55 5.62
N VAL A 62 8.44 6.91 6.66
CA VAL A 62 7.24 7.39 7.36
C VAL A 62 7.51 8.70 8.10
N GLN A 63 8.68 8.83 8.75
CA GLN A 63 9.05 10.06 9.45
C GLN A 63 9.28 11.24 8.50
N GLN A 64 9.88 10.99 7.33
CA GLN A 64 10.14 12.02 6.32
C GLN A 64 8.86 12.48 5.61
N ALA A 65 7.93 11.55 5.34
CA ALA A 65 6.69 11.82 4.63
C ALA A 65 5.51 11.08 5.31
N PRO A 66 5.00 11.62 6.43
CA PRO A 66 3.91 10.97 7.16
C PRO A 66 2.63 10.94 6.32
N ASP A 67 1.91 9.83 6.39
CA ASP A 67 0.63 9.68 5.70
C ASP A 67 -0.43 10.63 6.26
N THR A 68 -1.31 11.11 5.37
CA THR A 68 -2.48 11.90 5.79
C THR A 68 -3.41 11.02 6.61
N THR A 69 -3.75 11.45 7.83
CA THR A 69 -4.69 10.72 8.69
C THR A 69 -6.10 10.70 8.08
N ILE A 70 -6.67 9.51 7.94
CA ILE A 70 -8.05 9.30 7.49
C ILE A 70 -8.91 8.98 8.70
N SER A 71 -9.93 9.80 8.95
CA SER A 71 -10.80 9.62 10.13
C SER A 71 -11.59 8.31 10.05
N GLY A 72 -11.51 7.51 11.11
CA GLY A 72 -12.20 6.22 11.23
C GLY A 72 -11.41 5.05 10.64
N THR A 73 -10.12 5.23 10.34
CA THR A 73 -9.22 4.16 9.93
C THR A 73 -8.22 3.80 11.01
N ASP A 74 -7.99 2.51 11.20
CA ASP A 74 -6.89 1.99 11.99
C ASP A 74 -5.61 1.99 11.13
N TYR A 75 -4.53 2.56 11.65
CA TYR A 75 -3.25 2.65 10.98
C TYR A 75 -2.23 1.73 11.64
N ILE A 76 -1.65 0.83 10.84
CA ILE A 76 -0.72 -0.21 11.30
C ILE A 76 0.56 -0.07 10.49
N HIS A 77 1.63 0.38 11.14
CA HIS A 77 2.96 0.46 10.55
C HIS A 77 3.70 -0.86 10.73
N LEU A 78 4.15 -1.43 9.63
CA LEU A 78 4.88 -2.70 9.55
C LEU A 78 6.14 -2.45 8.71
N ASP A 79 7.22 -2.04 9.36
CA ASP A 79 8.51 -1.85 8.69
C ASP A 79 9.03 -3.20 8.18
N ILE A 80 8.69 -3.57 6.94
CA ILE A 80 9.07 -4.88 6.37
C ILE A 80 10.57 -4.97 6.08
N LEU A 81 11.28 -3.84 6.19
CA LEU A 81 12.70 -3.69 5.92
C LEU A 81 13.53 -3.60 7.21
N SER A 82 12.91 -3.67 8.39
CA SER A 82 13.61 -3.67 9.68
C SER A 82 14.36 -4.99 9.91
N ASP A 83 13.80 -6.13 9.47
CA ASP A 83 14.32 -7.49 9.67
C ASP A 83 15.22 -7.99 8.52
N LYS A 84 15.99 -7.09 7.90
CA LYS A 84 16.93 -7.38 6.79
C LYS A 84 17.98 -8.46 7.09
N THR A 85 18.05 -9.01 8.29
CA THR A 85 19.03 -10.01 8.73
C THR A 85 18.49 -11.45 8.80
N ALA A 86 17.18 -11.71 8.75
CA ALA A 86 16.66 -13.03 9.17
C ALA A 86 16.07 -13.96 8.10
N ASN A 87 15.41 -13.50 7.04
CA ASN A 87 14.62 -14.42 6.20
C ASN A 87 14.77 -14.22 4.68
N GLY A 88 15.74 -14.95 4.10
CA GLY A 88 15.69 -15.70 2.84
C GLY A 88 15.42 -14.99 1.49
N ALA A 89 14.51 -14.03 1.43
CA ALA A 89 14.28 -13.21 0.24
C ALA A 89 15.02 -11.88 0.43
N SER A 90 16.34 -11.90 0.21
CA SER A 90 17.12 -10.67 0.24
C SER A 90 16.58 -9.68 -0.79
N LEU A 91 16.29 -8.45 -0.38
CA LEU A 91 15.98 -7.33 -1.28
C LEU A 91 17.08 -7.19 -2.36
N GLY A 92 18.33 -7.53 -2.00
CA GLY A 92 19.44 -7.60 -2.95
C GLY A 92 19.19 -8.61 -4.06
N ALA A 93 18.63 -9.78 -3.77
CA ALA A 93 18.27 -10.76 -4.78
C ALA A 93 17.16 -10.24 -5.71
N MET A 94 16.14 -9.55 -5.19
CA MET A 94 15.10 -8.93 -6.02
C MET A 94 15.64 -7.82 -6.93
N ILE A 95 16.54 -6.98 -6.43
CA ILE A 95 17.19 -5.91 -7.21
C ILE A 95 18.09 -6.51 -8.29
N THR A 96 18.87 -7.56 -7.97
CA THR A 96 19.72 -8.25 -8.93
C THR A 96 18.90 -8.98 -10.01
N SER A 97 17.80 -9.63 -9.65
CA SER A 97 16.93 -10.33 -10.60
C SER A 97 16.13 -9.37 -11.50
N GLY A 98 15.69 -8.22 -10.98
CA GLY A 98 14.98 -7.20 -11.78
C GLY A 98 15.83 -6.58 -12.89
N ASN A 99 17.15 -6.55 -12.72
CA ASN A 99 18.10 -6.04 -13.73
C ASN A 99 18.41 -7.05 -14.87
N GLN A 100 17.93 -8.30 -14.77
CA GLN A 100 18.21 -9.36 -15.74
C GLN A 100 17.05 -9.60 -16.73
N VAL A 101 15.94 -8.88 -16.61
CA VAL A 101 14.85 -8.94 -17.61
C VAL A 101 15.09 -7.84 -18.65
N ARG A 102 15.73 -8.23 -19.76
CA ARG A 102 15.75 -7.48 -21.02
C ARG A 102 14.77 -8.11 -22.00
#